data_AF-A0AAN6GP20-F1
#
_entry.id   AF-A0AAN6GP20-F1
#
_cell.length_a   1.000
_cell.length_b   1.000
_cell.length_c   1.000
_cell.angle_alpha   90.00
_cell.angle_beta   90.00
_cell.angle_gamma   90.00
#
_symmetry.space_group_name_H-M   'P 1'
#
loop_
_entity.id
_entity.type
_entity.pdbx_description
1 polymer ?
#
loop_
_entity_poly.entity_id
_entity_poly.type
_entity_poly.pdbx_seq_one_letter_code
_entity_poly.pdbx_strand_id
1 'polypeptide(L)'
;MLLLFFDWDETITAHDTLSLIPDPPASQAFSQLTDAYLTDYEAFHSHFSTSSSPASQQHTAQSYHLPPPSEAVGINSKLWDKLAYLDQIDHVEHASMQRAQQIGIFRAWSLSAAKQRAASEASVKLRHGWYQVVQWLQSDSDPGKVQLHILSVNWSTSFIQSALQFHPASNLDLSKCAYSINANEPSVDPHSQLGTGHIQGSSIGSDSPPAPPASESPARQHTSDVPAIRTGRHKLDAMRSIIKHATTKRSPESGSYSDQGDVITVYVGDSMTDLPCLLHANIGILIGNKTSVLEGLEPLGVVCVDADSCLTRLRQEGITMLGSGLGSTKAHQLVLVSDWTQAARIFQANLSSYDPFADTGEAALDVSANQAEQKKAQQDKYVHIRIQQRNGRKTVTTLQGLPKEYDAKKLLKAFKKEFACNGTVVDDPELGDVIQLQGDQRQKIAQFLVEEAIPKDTIKVHGF
;
A
#
# COMPACT_ATOMS: atom_id res chain seq x y z
N MET A 1 0.37 7.31 9.54
CA MET A 1 0.18 5.84 9.68
C MET A 1 -0.43 5.34 8.40
N LEU A 2 0.05 4.22 7.87
CA LEU A 2 -0.39 3.64 6.62
C LEU A 2 -1.32 2.45 6.88
N LEU A 3 -2.53 2.52 6.36
CA LEU A 3 -3.50 1.43 6.37
C LEU A 3 -3.60 0.87 4.96
N LEU A 4 -3.23 -0.40 4.81
CA LEU A 4 -3.27 -1.13 3.55
C LEU A 4 -4.50 -2.03 3.55
N PHE A 5 -5.36 -1.89 2.54
CA PHE A 5 -6.57 -2.69 2.37
C PHE A 5 -6.47 -3.46 1.07
N PHE A 6 -6.50 -4.78 1.13
CA PHE A 6 -6.40 -5.61 -0.07
C PHE A 6 -7.63 -6.50 -0.21
N ASP A 7 -8.14 -6.59 -1.43
CA ASP A 7 -8.98 -7.72 -1.81
C ASP A 7 -8.16 -9.02 -1.91
N TRP A 8 -8.83 -10.16 -1.84
CA TRP A 8 -8.19 -11.48 -1.84
C TRP A 8 -8.18 -12.15 -3.22
N ASP A 9 -9.37 -12.46 -3.74
CA ASP A 9 -9.57 -13.24 -4.96
C ASP A 9 -9.18 -12.40 -6.18
N GLU A 10 -8.36 -12.97 -7.07
CA GLU A 10 -7.79 -12.28 -8.25
C GLU A 10 -6.99 -10.99 -7.94
N THR A 11 -6.82 -10.61 -6.68
CA THR A 11 -5.99 -9.47 -6.25
C THR A 11 -4.68 -9.96 -5.63
N ILE A 12 -4.73 -10.64 -4.48
CA ILE A 12 -3.56 -11.32 -3.90
C ILE A 12 -3.33 -12.65 -4.62
N THR A 13 -4.41 -13.37 -4.89
CA THR A 13 -4.38 -14.59 -5.69
C THR A 13 -4.40 -14.27 -7.18
N ALA A 14 -3.88 -15.18 -8.02
CA ALA A 14 -3.87 -15.02 -9.46
C ALA A 14 -5.22 -15.38 -10.11
N HIS A 15 -6.05 -16.17 -9.40
CA HIS A 15 -7.32 -16.69 -9.85
C HIS A 15 -8.31 -16.75 -8.68
N ASP A 16 -9.60 -16.76 -8.98
CA ASP A 16 -10.65 -17.01 -7.99
C ASP A 16 -10.42 -18.31 -7.19
N THR A 17 -10.62 -18.25 -5.87
CA THR A 17 -10.40 -19.38 -4.95
C THR A 17 -11.68 -19.91 -4.30
N LEU A 18 -12.87 -19.36 -4.60
CA LEU A 18 -14.13 -19.78 -3.95
C LEU A 18 -14.40 -21.28 -4.13
N SER A 19 -14.12 -21.80 -5.32
CA SER A 19 -14.30 -23.22 -5.64
C SER A 19 -13.36 -24.17 -4.88
N LEU A 20 -12.26 -23.65 -4.32
CA LEU A 20 -11.25 -24.43 -3.59
C LEU A 20 -11.59 -24.60 -2.10
N ILE A 21 -12.56 -23.82 -1.59
CA ILE A 21 -12.90 -23.82 -0.17
C ILE A 21 -13.64 -25.10 0.20
N PRO A 22 -14.75 -25.49 -0.46
CA PRO A 22 -15.46 -26.73 -0.12
C PRO A 22 -14.64 -27.99 -0.43
N ASP A 23 -15.03 -29.12 0.14
CA ASP A 23 -14.35 -30.39 -0.13
C ASP A 23 -14.77 -30.97 -1.49
N PRO A 24 -13.86 -31.62 -2.24
CA PRO A 24 -14.25 -32.39 -3.42
C PRO A 24 -15.23 -33.52 -3.05
N PRO A 25 -16.29 -33.84 -3.82
CA PRO A 25 -16.63 -33.41 -5.18
C PRO A 25 -17.68 -32.29 -5.25
N ALA A 26 -17.64 -31.29 -4.38
CA ALA A 26 -18.58 -30.16 -4.38
C ALA A 26 -18.73 -29.42 -5.74
N SER A 27 -17.87 -29.72 -6.73
CA SER A 27 -17.94 -29.21 -8.11
C SER A 27 -19.31 -29.36 -8.78
N GLN A 28 -20.07 -30.45 -8.53
CA GLN A 28 -21.41 -30.58 -9.10
C GLN A 28 -22.42 -29.60 -8.47
N ALA A 29 -22.28 -29.30 -7.17
CA ALA A 29 -23.08 -28.30 -6.48
C ALA A 29 -22.71 -26.88 -6.95
N PHE A 30 -21.43 -26.62 -7.24
CA PHE A 30 -20.99 -25.33 -7.78
C PHE A 30 -21.62 -25.02 -9.13
N SER A 31 -21.69 -25.98 -10.06
CA SER A 31 -22.37 -25.73 -11.34
C SER A 31 -23.82 -25.28 -11.16
N GLN A 32 -24.56 -25.94 -10.27
CA GLN A 32 -25.96 -25.57 -9.98
C GLN A 32 -26.07 -24.20 -9.31
N LEU A 33 -25.15 -23.88 -8.40
CA LEU A 33 -25.08 -22.56 -7.75
C LEU A 33 -24.75 -21.47 -8.76
N THR A 34 -23.81 -21.72 -9.67
CA THR A 34 -23.44 -20.80 -10.75
C THR A 34 -24.63 -20.54 -11.68
N ASP A 35 -25.33 -21.59 -12.14
CA ASP A 35 -26.49 -21.42 -13.02
C ASP A 35 -27.62 -20.63 -12.35
N ALA A 36 -27.90 -20.91 -11.07
CA ALA A 36 -28.90 -20.18 -10.29
C ALA A 36 -28.49 -18.72 -10.04
N TYR A 37 -27.21 -18.47 -9.77
CA TYR A 37 -26.67 -17.12 -9.64
C TYR A 37 -26.80 -16.34 -10.95
N LEU A 38 -26.42 -16.94 -12.08
CA LEU A 38 -26.53 -16.29 -13.39
C LEU A 38 -27.98 -15.94 -13.73
N THR A 39 -28.94 -16.81 -13.39
CA THR A 39 -30.37 -16.54 -13.57
C THR A 39 -30.82 -15.30 -12.79
N ASP A 40 -30.47 -15.22 -11.50
CA ASP A 40 -30.80 -14.06 -10.67
C ASP A 40 -30.08 -12.80 -11.15
N TYR A 41 -28.82 -12.93 -11.54
CA TYR A 41 -28.01 -11.84 -12.06
C TYR A 41 -28.59 -11.28 -13.37
N GLU A 42 -28.98 -12.13 -14.31
CA GLU A 42 -29.61 -11.74 -15.57
C GLU A 42 -30.96 -11.07 -15.33
N ALA A 43 -31.76 -11.61 -14.40
CA ALA A 43 -33.01 -11.01 -13.99
C ALA A 43 -32.78 -9.62 -13.39
N PHE A 44 -31.84 -9.46 -12.45
CA PHE A 44 -31.47 -8.18 -11.89
C PHE A 44 -30.98 -7.21 -12.96
N HIS A 45 -30.03 -7.62 -13.79
CA HIS A 45 -29.42 -6.79 -14.82
C HIS A 45 -30.47 -6.29 -15.84
N SER A 46 -31.42 -7.15 -16.22
CA SER A 46 -32.50 -6.79 -17.17
C SER A 46 -33.52 -5.82 -16.57
N HIS A 47 -33.77 -5.89 -15.25
CA HIS A 47 -34.73 -5.03 -14.57
C HIS A 47 -34.10 -3.77 -13.98
N PHE A 48 -32.77 -3.74 -13.81
CA PHE A 48 -32.06 -2.57 -13.34
C PHE A 48 -32.20 -1.44 -14.36
N SER A 49 -33.04 -0.48 -14.03
CA SER A 49 -33.20 0.72 -14.85
C SER A 49 -32.18 1.75 -14.41
N THR A 50 -31.32 2.19 -15.34
CA THR A 50 -30.45 3.36 -15.19
C THR A 50 -31.31 4.62 -15.24
N SER A 51 -32.18 4.81 -14.25
CA SER A 51 -32.80 6.10 -14.03
C SER A 51 -31.93 6.80 -13.00
N SER A 52 -31.05 7.70 -13.47
CA SER A 52 -30.37 8.71 -12.66
C SER A 52 -31.40 9.72 -12.11
N SER A 53 -32.53 9.21 -11.59
CA SER A 53 -33.56 10.00 -10.95
C SER A 53 -32.95 10.62 -9.70
N PRO A 54 -33.33 11.86 -9.35
CA PRO A 54 -32.87 12.48 -8.12
C PRO A 54 -33.12 11.63 -6.87
N ALA A 55 -34.21 10.85 -6.85
CA ALA A 55 -34.51 9.92 -5.77
C ALA A 55 -33.51 8.75 -5.67
N SER A 56 -33.15 8.15 -6.80
CA SER A 56 -32.15 7.06 -6.86
C SER A 56 -30.77 7.55 -6.42
N GLN A 57 -30.36 8.73 -6.90
CA GLN A 57 -29.10 9.36 -6.49
C GLN A 57 -29.09 9.68 -4.99
N GLN A 58 -30.21 10.20 -4.46
CA GLN A 58 -30.32 10.50 -3.03
C GLN A 58 -30.25 9.23 -2.18
N HIS A 59 -30.89 8.14 -2.60
CA HIS A 59 -30.80 6.85 -1.92
C HIS A 59 -29.37 6.30 -1.93
N THR A 60 -28.71 6.35 -3.09
CA THR A 60 -27.31 5.94 -3.25
C THR A 60 -26.39 6.78 -2.37
N ALA A 61 -26.60 8.10 -2.31
CA ALA A 61 -25.84 9.00 -1.46
C ALA A 61 -25.99 8.60 0.02
N GLN A 62 -27.21 8.27 0.46
CA GLN A 62 -27.45 7.79 1.82
C GLN A 62 -26.75 6.46 2.11
N SER A 63 -26.89 5.47 1.22
CA SER A 63 -26.28 4.15 1.38
C SER A 63 -24.75 4.25 1.48
N TYR A 64 -24.13 5.05 0.61
CA TYR A 64 -22.68 5.27 0.61
C TYR A 64 -22.21 6.38 1.56
N HIS A 65 -23.09 7.01 2.35
CA HIS A 65 -22.75 8.15 3.22
C HIS A 65 -22.00 9.27 2.49
N LEU A 66 -22.47 9.62 1.29
CA LEU A 66 -21.92 10.68 0.45
C LEU A 66 -22.66 12.00 0.69
N PRO A 67 -22.05 13.14 0.33
CA PRO A 67 -22.76 14.41 0.25
C PRO A 67 -24.00 14.31 -0.64
N PRO A 68 -24.98 15.20 -0.46
CA PRO A 68 -26.13 15.29 -1.36
C PRO A 68 -25.68 15.40 -2.82
N PRO A 69 -26.45 14.87 -3.79
CA PRO A 69 -26.08 14.92 -5.22
C PRO A 69 -25.78 16.33 -5.75
N SER A 70 -26.40 17.36 -5.16
CA SER A 70 -26.13 18.77 -5.49
C SER A 70 -24.73 19.25 -5.10
N GLU A 71 -24.09 18.59 -4.14
CA GLU A 71 -22.77 18.94 -3.59
C GLU A 71 -21.66 17.97 -4.03
N ALA A 72 -22.02 16.76 -4.47
CA ALA A 72 -21.11 15.72 -4.94
C ALA A 72 -20.64 15.96 -6.39
N VAL A 73 -20.05 17.13 -6.66
CA VAL A 73 -19.67 17.59 -8.02
C VAL A 73 -18.67 16.66 -8.73
N GLY A 74 -17.87 15.88 -7.97
CA GLY A 74 -16.94 14.89 -8.53
C GLY A 74 -17.59 13.59 -9.02
N ILE A 75 -18.89 13.39 -8.79
CA ILE A 75 -19.64 12.19 -9.18
C ILE A 75 -20.57 12.51 -10.35
N ASN A 76 -20.20 12.02 -11.54
CA ASN A 76 -21.04 12.18 -12.73
C ASN A 76 -22.24 11.21 -12.71
N SER A 77 -23.19 11.39 -13.64
CA SER A 77 -24.41 10.56 -13.68
C SER A 77 -24.14 9.07 -13.87
N LYS A 78 -23.14 8.69 -14.67
CA LYS A 78 -22.76 7.30 -14.90
C LYS A 78 -22.14 6.65 -13.66
N LEU A 79 -21.34 7.40 -12.90
CA LEU A 79 -20.80 6.94 -11.63
C LEU A 79 -21.91 6.77 -10.59
N TRP A 80 -22.88 7.67 -10.54
CA TRP A 80 -24.09 7.49 -9.72
C TRP A 80 -24.83 6.19 -10.07
N ASP A 81 -25.11 5.96 -11.35
CA ASP A 81 -25.79 4.74 -11.81
C ASP A 81 -24.98 3.48 -11.45
N LYS A 82 -23.64 3.54 -11.58
CA LYS A 82 -22.76 2.42 -11.24
C LYS A 82 -22.74 2.12 -9.74
N LEU A 83 -22.67 3.15 -8.90
CA LEU A 83 -22.73 2.98 -7.44
C LEU A 83 -24.09 2.41 -7.02
N ALA A 84 -25.19 2.90 -7.60
CA ALA A 84 -26.54 2.38 -7.37
C ALA A 84 -26.65 0.91 -7.77
N TYR A 85 -26.08 0.52 -8.91
CA TYR A 85 -26.02 -0.88 -9.36
C TYR A 85 -25.28 -1.76 -8.35
N LEU A 86 -24.09 -1.33 -7.90
CA LEU A 86 -23.26 -2.06 -6.95
C LEU A 86 -23.88 -2.15 -5.55
N ASP A 87 -24.74 -1.21 -5.18
CA ASP A 87 -25.50 -1.24 -3.93
C ASP A 87 -26.66 -2.24 -4.02
N GLN A 88 -27.43 -2.16 -5.11
CA GLN A 88 -28.64 -2.96 -5.28
C GLN A 88 -28.36 -4.44 -5.54
N ILE A 89 -27.20 -4.81 -6.08
CA ILE A 89 -26.88 -6.23 -6.36
C ILE A 89 -26.83 -7.11 -5.10
N ASP A 90 -26.78 -6.54 -3.89
CA ASP A 90 -26.68 -7.32 -2.64
C ASP A 90 -27.77 -8.38 -2.48
N HIS A 91 -28.99 -8.15 -2.98
CA HIS A 91 -30.05 -9.17 -2.89
C HIS A 91 -29.72 -10.43 -3.71
N VAL A 92 -29.04 -10.29 -4.85
CA VAL A 92 -28.57 -11.42 -5.69
C VAL A 92 -27.50 -12.20 -4.93
N GLU A 93 -26.53 -11.49 -4.35
CA GLU A 93 -25.45 -12.11 -3.56
C GLU A 93 -25.97 -12.81 -2.32
N HIS A 94 -26.94 -12.21 -1.64
CA HIS A 94 -27.61 -12.79 -0.49
C HIS A 94 -28.38 -14.06 -0.86
N ALA A 95 -29.14 -14.05 -1.97
CA ALA A 95 -29.83 -15.25 -2.47
C ALA A 95 -28.85 -16.37 -2.83
N SER A 96 -27.71 -16.03 -3.45
CA SER A 96 -26.63 -16.97 -3.75
C SER A 96 -26.07 -17.65 -2.50
N MET A 97 -25.73 -16.85 -1.48
CA MET A 97 -25.23 -17.36 -0.20
C MET A 97 -26.26 -18.25 0.51
N GLN A 98 -27.54 -17.86 0.51
CA GLN A 98 -28.61 -18.68 1.07
C GLN A 98 -28.73 -20.03 0.37
N ARG A 99 -28.67 -20.06 -0.96
CA ARG A 99 -28.69 -21.32 -1.73
C ARG A 99 -27.50 -22.21 -1.39
N ALA A 100 -26.29 -21.64 -1.30
CA ALA A 100 -25.09 -22.38 -0.93
C ALA A 100 -25.26 -23.08 0.44
N GLN A 101 -25.83 -22.38 1.42
CA GLN A 101 -26.15 -22.94 2.74
C GLN A 101 -27.24 -24.00 2.69
N GLN A 102 -28.29 -23.79 1.89
CA GLN A 102 -29.41 -24.74 1.75
C GLN A 102 -28.97 -26.06 1.12
N ILE A 103 -28.16 -26.01 0.06
CA ILE A 103 -27.56 -27.19 -0.58
C ILE A 103 -26.54 -27.85 0.36
N GLY A 104 -26.02 -27.09 1.32
CA GLY A 104 -25.18 -27.63 2.39
C GLY A 104 -23.78 -27.97 1.91
N ILE A 105 -23.19 -27.14 1.03
CA ILE A 105 -21.83 -27.33 0.50
C ILE A 105 -20.75 -27.38 1.60
N PHE A 106 -21.08 -26.85 2.78
CA PHE A 106 -20.22 -26.86 3.96
C PHE A 106 -20.68 -27.85 5.06
N ARG A 107 -21.66 -28.73 4.79
CA ARG A 107 -22.02 -29.80 5.73
C ARG A 107 -20.94 -30.88 5.72
N ALA A 108 -20.47 -31.26 6.90
CA ALA A 108 -19.36 -32.21 7.08
C ALA A 108 -18.04 -31.76 6.43
N TRP A 109 -17.89 -30.46 6.12
CA TRP A 109 -16.69 -29.88 5.52
C TRP A 109 -15.51 -29.88 6.49
N SER A 110 -14.32 -30.20 6.01
CA SER A 110 -13.10 -30.23 6.79
C SER A 110 -12.32 -28.92 6.69
N LEU A 111 -12.36 -28.13 7.77
CA LEU A 111 -11.54 -26.92 7.91
C LEU A 111 -10.05 -27.25 7.72
N SER A 112 -9.57 -28.36 8.29
CA SER A 112 -8.17 -28.77 8.18
C SER A 112 -7.74 -29.04 6.72
N ALA A 113 -8.61 -29.68 5.93
CA ALA A 113 -8.33 -29.94 4.52
C ALA A 113 -8.34 -28.65 3.70
N ALA A 114 -9.25 -27.72 3.99
CA ALA A 114 -9.29 -26.41 3.36
C ALA A 114 -8.01 -25.60 3.64
N LYS A 115 -7.52 -25.59 4.89
CA LYS A 115 -6.25 -24.94 5.24
C LYS A 115 -5.05 -25.56 4.50
N GLN A 116 -5.02 -26.87 4.33
CA GLN A 116 -3.98 -27.56 3.55
C GLN A 116 -4.02 -27.17 2.06
N ARG A 117 -5.22 -27.07 1.47
CA ARG A 117 -5.39 -26.58 0.09
C ARG A 117 -4.91 -25.13 -0.04
N ALA A 118 -5.27 -24.27 0.92
CA ALA A 118 -4.86 -22.86 0.95
C ALA A 118 -3.33 -22.68 0.95
N ALA A 119 -2.62 -23.54 1.68
CA ALA A 119 -1.15 -23.52 1.78
C ALA A 119 -0.43 -24.18 0.60
N SER A 120 -1.15 -24.81 -0.34
CA SER A 120 -0.58 -25.60 -1.42
C SER A 120 -0.41 -24.78 -2.70
N GLU A 121 0.81 -24.73 -3.23
CA GLU A 121 1.08 -24.12 -4.55
C GLU A 121 0.39 -24.86 -5.70
N ALA A 122 -0.01 -26.12 -5.51
CA ALA A 122 -0.76 -26.86 -6.52
C ALA A 122 -2.22 -26.40 -6.62
N SER A 123 -2.76 -25.81 -5.56
CA SER A 123 -4.16 -25.41 -5.48
C SER A 123 -4.33 -23.89 -5.59
N VAL A 124 -3.55 -23.12 -4.82
CA VAL A 124 -3.60 -21.66 -4.83
C VAL A 124 -2.38 -21.12 -5.55
N LYS A 125 -2.61 -20.20 -6.49
CA LYS A 125 -1.54 -19.43 -7.13
C LYS A 125 -1.62 -18.00 -6.64
N LEU A 126 -0.54 -17.50 -6.04
CA LEU A 126 -0.45 -16.09 -5.65
C LEU A 126 0.03 -15.25 -6.83
N ARG A 127 -0.49 -14.03 -6.95
CA ARG A 127 -0.15 -13.10 -8.01
C ARG A 127 1.33 -12.72 -7.91
N HIS A 128 1.96 -12.55 -9.07
CA HIS A 128 3.36 -12.15 -9.15
C HIS A 128 3.63 -10.88 -8.32
N GLY A 129 4.76 -10.84 -7.62
CA GLY A 129 5.16 -9.71 -6.78
C GLY A 129 4.67 -9.77 -5.32
N TRP A 130 3.74 -10.68 -4.97
CA TRP A 130 3.16 -10.72 -3.62
C TRP A 130 4.21 -10.97 -2.53
N TYR A 131 5.16 -11.89 -2.78
CA TYR A 131 6.21 -12.19 -1.82
C TYR A 131 7.06 -10.96 -1.46
N GLN A 132 7.31 -10.05 -2.41
CA GLN A 132 8.02 -8.80 -2.16
C GLN A 132 7.27 -7.87 -1.20
N VAL A 133 5.93 -7.84 -1.28
CA VAL A 133 5.06 -7.11 -0.34
C VAL A 133 5.24 -7.69 1.06
N VAL A 134 5.21 -9.03 1.18
CA VAL A 134 5.39 -9.74 2.46
C VAL A 134 6.77 -9.47 3.06
N GLN A 135 7.83 -9.55 2.26
CA GLN A 135 9.19 -9.23 2.71
C GLN A 135 9.29 -7.80 3.24
N TRP A 136 8.67 -6.85 2.55
CA TRP A 136 8.64 -5.45 2.99
C TRP A 136 7.88 -5.28 4.31
N LEU A 137 6.65 -5.84 4.40
CA LEU A 137 5.83 -5.80 5.62
C LEU A 137 6.55 -6.38 6.84
N GLN A 138 7.37 -7.42 6.65
CA GLN A 138 8.13 -8.04 7.72
C GLN A 138 9.48 -7.37 8.02
N SER A 139 9.96 -6.49 7.13
CA SER A 139 11.20 -5.73 7.30
C SER A 139 11.00 -4.39 8.01
N ASP A 140 9.82 -3.77 7.84
CA ASP A 140 9.45 -2.54 8.55
C ASP A 140 8.82 -2.93 9.90
N SER A 141 9.65 -2.95 10.93
CA SER A 141 9.35 -3.56 12.24
C SER A 141 8.52 -2.68 13.19
N ASP A 142 7.85 -1.63 12.69
CA ASP A 142 6.95 -0.80 13.51
C ASP A 142 5.47 -1.11 13.19
N PRO A 143 4.80 -1.94 14.01
CA PRO A 143 3.37 -2.26 13.85
C PRO A 143 2.45 -1.03 13.98
N GLY A 144 2.93 0.07 14.56
CA GLY A 144 2.20 1.34 14.67
C GLY A 144 2.26 2.18 13.39
N LYS A 145 3.17 1.85 12.47
CA LYS A 145 3.40 2.60 11.22
C LYS A 145 2.59 2.05 10.05
N VAL A 146 2.49 0.74 9.91
CA VAL A 146 1.78 0.05 8.81
C VAL A 146 0.84 -1.03 9.36
N GLN A 147 -0.42 -1.04 8.91
CA GLN A 147 -1.38 -2.09 9.20
C GLN A 147 -1.91 -2.72 7.91
N LEU A 148 -2.01 -4.05 7.89
CA LEU A 148 -2.52 -4.84 6.77
C LEU A 148 -3.95 -5.31 7.03
N HIS A 149 -4.88 -4.97 6.15
CA HIS A 149 -6.27 -5.38 6.24
C HIS A 149 -6.69 -6.11 4.96
N ILE A 150 -7.20 -7.32 5.10
CA ILE A 150 -7.81 -8.06 3.99
C ILE A 150 -9.32 -7.90 4.10
N LEU A 151 -9.97 -7.48 3.01
CA LEU A 151 -11.41 -7.30 2.91
C LEU A 151 -11.93 -8.14 1.75
N SER A 152 -12.66 -9.22 2.05
CA SER A 152 -13.04 -10.18 1.02
C SER A 152 -14.47 -10.70 1.19
N VAL A 153 -15.13 -10.97 0.05
CA VAL A 153 -16.41 -11.70 0.01
C VAL A 153 -16.22 -13.22 0.14
N ASN A 154 -14.96 -13.68 0.16
CA ASN A 154 -14.59 -15.08 0.26
C ASN A 154 -15.29 -15.78 1.43
N TRP A 155 -15.55 -17.08 1.28
CA TRP A 155 -16.33 -17.85 2.23
C TRP A 155 -15.56 -18.37 3.44
N SER A 156 -14.23 -18.21 3.53
CA SER A 156 -13.46 -18.64 4.70
C SER A 156 -12.28 -17.71 5.04
N THR A 157 -12.41 -16.98 6.15
CA THR A 157 -11.32 -16.22 6.79
C THR A 157 -10.14 -17.12 7.13
N SER A 158 -10.39 -18.32 7.65
CA SER A 158 -9.37 -19.31 7.98
C SER A 158 -8.60 -19.82 6.76
N PHE A 159 -9.26 -19.95 5.61
CA PHE A 159 -8.61 -20.31 4.35
C PHE A 159 -7.62 -19.21 3.93
N ILE A 160 -8.08 -17.95 3.90
CA ILE A 160 -7.23 -16.78 3.60
C ILE A 160 -6.04 -16.71 4.56
N GLN A 161 -6.29 -16.81 5.87
CA GLN A 161 -5.23 -16.74 6.88
C GLN A 161 -4.17 -17.82 6.66
N SER A 162 -4.61 -19.05 6.33
CA SER A 162 -3.69 -20.18 6.10
C SER A 162 -2.87 -20.00 4.84
N ALA A 163 -3.46 -19.45 3.75
CA ALA A 163 -2.70 -19.11 2.56
C ALA A 163 -1.67 -18.02 2.85
N LEU A 164 -2.04 -16.95 3.57
CA LEU A 164 -1.10 -15.89 3.94
C LEU A 164 0.09 -16.42 4.75
N GLN A 165 -0.18 -17.22 5.78
CA GLN A 165 0.85 -17.71 6.71
C GLN A 165 1.72 -18.83 6.16
N PHE A 166 1.11 -19.80 5.48
CA PHE A 166 1.75 -21.10 5.22
C PHE A 166 2.01 -21.38 3.74
N HIS A 167 1.44 -20.59 2.82
CA HIS A 167 1.75 -20.75 1.40
C HIS A 167 3.20 -20.34 1.12
N PRO A 168 4.03 -21.14 0.42
CA PRO A 168 5.45 -20.85 0.20
C PRO A 168 5.73 -19.51 -0.49
N ALA A 169 4.88 -19.12 -1.45
CA ALA A 169 4.96 -17.82 -2.12
C ALA A 169 4.43 -16.61 -1.29
N SER A 170 4.02 -16.84 -0.03
CA SER A 170 3.63 -15.79 0.91
C SER A 170 4.51 -15.87 2.16
N ASN A 171 4.31 -16.89 3.00
CA ASN A 171 5.03 -17.10 4.26
C ASN A 171 4.98 -15.87 5.19
N LEU A 172 3.80 -15.23 5.29
CA LEU A 172 3.58 -14.03 6.08
C LEU A 172 3.59 -14.34 7.58
N ASP A 173 4.59 -13.82 8.27
CA ASP A 173 4.68 -13.88 9.73
C ASP A 173 3.75 -12.84 10.37
N LEU A 174 2.51 -13.26 10.66
CA LEU A 174 1.48 -12.42 11.28
C LEU A 174 1.85 -11.86 12.67
N SER A 175 2.94 -12.35 13.30
CA SER A 175 3.44 -11.76 14.54
C SER A 175 4.23 -10.46 14.33
N LYS A 176 4.64 -10.18 13.08
CA LYS A 176 5.50 -9.04 12.72
C LYS A 176 4.74 -7.84 12.16
N CYS A 177 3.45 -7.98 11.85
CA CYS A 177 2.65 -6.89 11.33
C CYS A 177 1.29 -6.83 12.03
N ALA A 178 0.79 -5.61 12.28
CA ALA A 178 -0.59 -5.43 12.70
C ALA A 178 -1.51 -5.78 11.53
N TYR A 179 -2.51 -6.63 11.77
CA TYR A 179 -3.36 -7.11 10.69
C TYR A 179 -4.82 -7.33 11.10
N SER A 180 -5.71 -7.32 10.10
CA SER A 180 -7.01 -7.99 10.21
C SER A 180 -7.46 -8.60 8.88
N ILE A 181 -8.27 -9.65 8.96
CA ILE A 181 -8.90 -10.32 7.83
C ILE A 181 -10.38 -10.30 8.10
N ASN A 182 -11.14 -9.64 7.23
CA ASN A 182 -12.59 -9.55 7.29
C ASN A 182 -13.14 -10.28 6.07
N ALA A 183 -13.77 -11.43 6.32
CA ALA A 183 -14.38 -12.27 5.30
C ALA A 183 -15.53 -13.05 5.93
N ASN A 184 -16.06 -14.05 5.23
CA ASN A 184 -17.02 -14.97 5.82
C ASN A 184 -16.32 -16.23 6.35
N GLU A 185 -16.99 -17.02 7.18
CA GLU A 185 -16.46 -18.29 7.70
C GLU A 185 -17.59 -19.32 7.83
N PRO A 186 -17.40 -20.58 7.38
CA PRO A 186 -18.35 -21.64 7.66
C PRO A 186 -18.28 -22.03 9.14
N SER A 187 -19.42 -22.11 9.80
CA SER A 187 -19.49 -22.55 11.18
C SER A 187 -19.05 -24.02 11.31
N VAL A 188 -18.23 -24.31 12.32
CA VAL A 188 -17.71 -25.66 12.59
C VAL A 188 -18.34 -26.19 13.89
N ASP A 189 -18.74 -27.45 13.88
CA ASP A 189 -19.23 -28.15 15.07
C ASP A 189 -18.05 -28.42 16.04
N PRO A 190 -18.11 -27.98 17.31
CA PRO A 190 -16.99 -28.10 18.24
C PRO A 190 -16.58 -29.55 18.56
N HIS A 191 -17.47 -30.52 18.41
CA HIS A 191 -17.20 -31.91 18.77
C HIS A 191 -16.56 -32.68 17.60
N SER A 192 -17.19 -32.61 16.44
CA SER A 192 -16.73 -33.29 15.22
C SER A 192 -15.61 -32.54 14.48
N GLN A 193 -15.44 -31.24 14.74
CA GLN A 193 -14.54 -30.35 14.00
C GLN A 193 -14.87 -30.27 12.49
N LEU A 194 -16.12 -30.54 12.13
CA LEU A 194 -16.63 -30.48 10.76
C LEU A 194 -17.65 -29.36 10.59
N GLY A 195 -17.78 -28.85 9.37
CA GLY A 195 -18.69 -27.77 9.03
C GLY A 195 -20.17 -28.13 9.25
N THR A 196 -20.94 -27.17 9.77
CA THR A 196 -22.39 -27.32 10.04
C THR A 196 -23.24 -27.01 8.81
N GLY A 197 -22.66 -26.37 7.78
CA GLY A 197 -23.36 -25.88 6.59
C GLY A 197 -23.79 -24.41 6.65
N HIS A 198 -23.64 -23.74 7.80
CA HIS A 198 -23.94 -22.31 7.95
C HIS A 198 -22.71 -21.45 7.67
N ILE A 199 -22.89 -20.27 7.07
CA ILE A 199 -21.81 -19.29 6.82
C ILE A 199 -22.18 -18.00 7.56
N GLN A 200 -21.19 -17.36 8.18
CA GLN A 200 -21.38 -16.11 8.91
C GLN A 200 -20.25 -15.13 8.63
N GLY A 201 -20.45 -13.85 8.95
CA GLY A 201 -19.36 -12.88 8.93
C GLY A 201 -18.32 -13.21 10.01
N SER A 202 -17.05 -12.96 9.69
CA SER A 202 -15.92 -13.25 10.56
C SER A 202 -14.83 -12.19 10.40
N SER A 203 -14.20 -11.86 11.53
CA SER A 203 -13.06 -10.96 11.57
C SER A 203 -12.00 -11.55 12.50
N ILE A 204 -10.79 -11.72 11.99
CA ILE A 204 -9.61 -12.16 12.74
C ILE A 204 -8.54 -11.09 12.61
N GLY A 205 -7.93 -10.65 13.71
CA GLY A 205 -6.82 -9.70 13.67
C GLY A 205 -5.95 -9.74 14.92
N SER A 206 -4.88 -8.95 14.93
CA SER A 206 -3.92 -8.88 16.05
C SER A 206 -4.53 -8.34 17.35
N ASP A 207 -5.62 -7.55 17.25
CA ASP A 207 -6.38 -7.03 18.39
C ASP A 207 -7.53 -7.96 18.82
N SER A 208 -7.78 -9.06 18.09
CA SER A 208 -8.79 -10.04 18.47
C SER A 208 -8.27 -10.87 19.66
N PRO A 209 -9.03 -11.05 20.75
CA PRO A 209 -8.58 -11.86 21.86
C PRO A 209 -8.24 -13.28 21.38
N PRO A 210 -7.13 -13.89 21.84
CA PRO A 210 -6.79 -15.25 21.45
C PRO A 210 -7.95 -16.17 21.85
N ALA A 211 -8.44 -16.97 20.89
CA ALA A 211 -9.45 -17.98 21.18
C ALA A 211 -8.93 -18.85 22.34
N PRO A 212 -9.69 -18.98 23.45
CA PRO A 212 -9.22 -19.78 24.57
C PRO A 212 -9.00 -21.22 24.12
N PRO A 213 -7.96 -21.90 24.63
CA PRO A 213 -7.78 -23.33 24.38
C PRO A 213 -9.03 -24.05 24.87
N ALA A 214 -9.55 -24.97 24.06
CA ALA A 214 -10.77 -25.71 24.31
C ALA A 214 -10.76 -26.33 25.72
N SER A 215 -11.39 -25.65 26.67
CA SER A 215 -11.69 -26.18 28.00
C SER A 215 -13.19 -26.12 28.19
N GLU A 216 -13.76 -27.29 28.46
CA GLU A 216 -15.17 -27.61 28.58
C GLU A 216 -15.94 -26.61 29.47
N SER A 217 -16.84 -25.83 28.87
CA SER A 217 -17.98 -25.20 29.54
C SER A 217 -19.06 -24.87 28.52
N PRO A 218 -20.35 -25.11 28.83
CA PRO A 218 -21.42 -25.04 27.83
C PRO A 218 -21.81 -23.59 27.55
N ALA A 219 -21.96 -23.28 26.26
CA ALA A 219 -22.77 -22.18 25.72
C ALA A 219 -22.57 -20.80 26.38
N ARG A 220 -21.47 -20.12 26.00
CA ARG A 220 -21.50 -18.66 25.83
C ARG A 220 -21.22 -18.37 24.36
N GLN A 221 -22.28 -18.14 23.60
CA GLN A 221 -22.23 -17.49 22.29
C GLN A 221 -21.72 -16.07 22.49
N HIS A 222 -20.39 -15.89 22.51
CA HIS A 222 -19.79 -14.59 22.26
C HIS A 222 -19.68 -14.42 20.74
N THR A 223 -20.82 -14.16 20.09
CA THR A 223 -20.81 -13.59 18.75
C THR A 223 -20.74 -12.08 18.92
N SER A 224 -19.56 -11.50 18.74
CA SER A 224 -19.56 -10.15 18.18
C SER A 224 -20.18 -10.30 16.79
N ASP A 225 -21.38 -9.78 16.56
CA ASP A 225 -22.11 -9.90 15.29
C ASP A 225 -21.35 -9.15 14.18
N VAL A 226 -20.30 -9.77 13.65
CA VAL A 226 -19.60 -9.29 12.47
C VAL A 226 -20.52 -9.57 11.27
N PRO A 227 -21.01 -8.54 10.57
CA PRO A 227 -21.89 -8.74 9.43
C PRO A 227 -21.15 -9.46 8.31
N ALA A 228 -21.85 -10.36 7.60
CA ALA A 228 -21.30 -11.05 6.44
C ALA A 228 -20.95 -10.07 5.32
N ILE A 229 -19.83 -10.30 4.65
CA ILE A 229 -19.33 -9.46 3.55
C ILE A 229 -19.72 -10.12 2.23
N ARG A 230 -20.59 -9.44 1.46
CA ARG A 230 -21.14 -9.98 0.20
C ARG A 230 -20.85 -9.12 -1.03
N THR A 231 -20.64 -7.82 -0.83
CA THR A 231 -20.52 -6.85 -1.91
C THR A 231 -19.41 -5.85 -1.62
N GLY A 232 -19.03 -5.07 -2.63
CA GLY A 232 -18.13 -3.93 -2.46
C GLY A 232 -18.62 -2.91 -1.44
N ARG A 233 -19.94 -2.78 -1.25
CA ARG A 233 -20.51 -1.91 -0.20
C ARG A 233 -20.11 -2.38 1.19
N HIS A 234 -20.22 -3.68 1.46
CA HIS A 234 -19.80 -4.28 2.73
C HIS A 234 -18.29 -4.13 2.97
N LYS A 235 -17.47 -4.30 1.93
CA LYS A 235 -16.02 -4.03 2.01
C LYS A 235 -15.77 -2.58 2.43
N LEU A 236 -16.46 -1.63 1.82
CA LEU A 236 -16.32 -0.20 2.14
C LEU A 236 -16.75 0.12 3.58
N ASP A 237 -17.79 -0.53 4.10
CA ASP A 237 -18.20 -0.37 5.50
C ASP A 237 -17.16 -0.90 6.49
N ALA A 238 -16.59 -2.07 6.21
CA ALA A 238 -15.49 -2.62 6.99
C ALA A 238 -14.27 -1.67 6.95
N MET A 239 -13.89 -1.19 5.76
CA MET A 239 -12.80 -0.22 5.58
C MET A 239 -13.01 1.05 6.41
N ARG A 240 -14.20 1.67 6.33
CA ARG A 240 -14.56 2.88 7.09
C ARG A 240 -14.54 2.65 8.59
N SER A 241 -15.05 1.51 9.04
CA SER A 241 -15.01 1.13 10.45
C SER A 241 -13.56 1.06 10.94
N ILE A 242 -12.67 0.39 10.21
CA ILE A 242 -11.25 0.27 10.55
C ILE A 242 -10.58 1.66 10.60
N ILE A 243 -10.80 2.50 9.57
CA ILE A 243 -10.26 3.87 9.53
C ILE A 243 -10.72 4.70 10.73
N LYS A 244 -12.01 4.62 11.10
CA LYS A 244 -12.57 5.33 12.24
C LYS A 244 -11.95 4.87 13.57
N HIS A 245 -11.73 3.57 13.76
CA HIS A 245 -11.08 3.05 14.96
C HIS A 245 -9.61 3.52 15.04
N ALA A 246 -8.92 3.52 13.91
CA ALA A 246 -7.51 3.90 13.85
C ALA A 246 -7.29 5.42 14.10
N THR A 247 -8.24 6.27 13.70
CA THR A 247 -8.22 7.71 13.97
C THR A 247 -8.64 8.06 15.41
N THR A 248 -9.65 7.38 15.97
CA THR A 248 -10.16 7.65 17.32
C THR A 248 -9.20 7.21 18.44
N LYS A 249 -8.48 6.09 18.29
CA LYS A 249 -7.43 5.66 19.24
C LYS A 249 -6.29 6.68 19.40
N ARG A 250 -6.16 7.67 18.50
CA ARG A 250 -5.08 8.67 18.49
C ARG A 250 -5.44 10.02 19.11
N SER A 251 -6.69 10.27 19.54
CA SER A 251 -7.04 11.50 20.25
C SER A 251 -6.53 11.46 21.70
N PRO A 252 -5.59 12.31 22.14
CA PRO A 252 -5.16 12.34 23.52
C PRO A 252 -6.14 13.16 24.38
N GLU A 253 -6.35 12.74 25.62
CA GLU A 253 -6.98 13.54 26.70
C GLU A 253 -6.11 14.73 27.17
N SER A 254 -5.01 15.04 26.47
CA SER A 254 -4.16 16.20 26.76
C SER A 254 -4.15 17.17 25.58
N GLY A 255 -4.77 18.33 25.80
CA GLY A 255 -4.87 19.42 24.82
C GLY A 255 -3.49 19.96 24.42
N SER A 256 -3.03 19.58 23.24
CA SER A 256 -2.14 20.38 22.40
C SER A 256 -2.44 20.07 20.94
N TYR A 257 -3.13 21.00 20.28
CA TYR A 257 -3.41 20.99 18.85
C TYR A 257 -2.11 21.27 18.09
N SER A 258 -1.35 20.26 17.63
CA SER A 258 -0.39 20.48 16.53
C SER A 258 0.26 19.24 15.91
N ASP A 259 -0.03 17.99 16.30
CA ASP A 259 0.64 16.83 15.66
C ASP A 259 -0.27 15.60 15.48
N GLN A 260 -1.41 15.79 14.79
CA GLN A 260 -2.21 14.67 14.27
C GLN A 260 -1.49 14.07 13.06
N GLY A 261 -0.63 13.08 13.26
CA GLY A 261 -0.04 12.34 12.15
C GLY A 261 -1.13 11.65 11.31
N ASP A 262 -1.33 12.12 10.07
CA ASP A 262 -2.40 11.70 9.17
C ASP A 262 -2.43 10.17 8.95
N VAL A 263 -3.65 9.63 8.88
CA VAL A 263 -3.92 8.25 8.47
C VAL A 263 -4.03 8.23 6.96
N ILE A 264 -3.22 7.38 6.33
CA ILE A 264 -3.13 7.25 4.89
C ILE A 264 -3.67 5.88 4.52
N THR A 265 -4.61 5.85 3.59
CA THR A 265 -5.30 4.62 3.19
C THR A 265 -4.95 4.26 1.76
N VAL A 266 -4.53 3.01 1.55
CA VAL A 266 -4.31 2.43 0.23
C VAL A 266 -5.27 1.27 0.09
N TYR A 267 -6.03 1.22 -1.01
CA TYR A 267 -6.83 0.06 -1.35
C TYR A 267 -6.32 -0.55 -2.65
N VAL A 268 -6.12 -1.88 -2.67
CA VAL A 268 -5.76 -2.63 -3.88
C VAL A 268 -6.87 -3.64 -4.18
N GLY A 269 -7.39 -3.59 -5.40
CA GLY A 269 -8.38 -4.53 -5.92
C GLY A 269 -8.26 -4.66 -7.43
N ASP A 270 -8.89 -5.66 -8.04
CA ASP A 270 -8.76 -5.96 -9.47
C ASP A 270 -10.05 -5.69 -10.26
N SER A 271 -11.17 -5.45 -9.58
CA SER A 271 -12.50 -5.52 -10.18
C SER A 271 -13.35 -4.26 -9.98
N MET A 272 -14.43 -4.16 -10.76
CA MET A 272 -15.46 -3.13 -10.59
C MET A 272 -16.23 -3.26 -9.27
N THR A 273 -16.21 -4.42 -8.62
CA THR A 273 -16.87 -4.62 -7.33
C THR A 273 -16.15 -3.84 -6.23
N ASP A 274 -14.83 -3.64 -6.37
CA ASP A 274 -14.01 -2.88 -5.45
C ASP A 274 -14.06 -1.37 -5.67
N LEU A 275 -14.74 -0.91 -6.73
CA LEU A 275 -14.81 0.50 -7.12
C LEU A 275 -15.14 1.42 -5.93
N PRO A 276 -16.12 1.13 -5.04
CA PRO A 276 -16.38 2.01 -3.91
C PRO A 276 -15.19 2.15 -2.94
N CYS A 277 -14.43 1.08 -2.71
CA CYS A 277 -13.25 1.12 -1.84
C CYS A 277 -12.06 1.79 -2.53
N LEU A 278 -11.83 1.46 -3.81
CA LEU A 278 -10.81 2.06 -4.66
C LEU A 278 -10.94 3.59 -4.71
N LEU A 279 -12.17 4.10 -4.87
CA LEU A 279 -12.44 5.54 -4.90
C LEU A 279 -12.44 6.18 -3.51
N HIS A 280 -12.68 5.41 -2.45
CA HIS A 280 -12.68 5.91 -1.08
C HIS A 280 -11.28 6.07 -0.48
N ALA A 281 -10.34 5.21 -0.85
CA ALA A 281 -8.95 5.30 -0.41
C ALA A 281 -8.28 6.60 -0.84
N ASN A 282 -7.25 7.03 -0.10
CA ASN A 282 -6.35 8.08 -0.58
C ASN A 282 -5.63 7.60 -1.85
N ILE A 283 -5.21 6.33 -1.86
CA ILE A 283 -4.58 5.71 -3.02
C ILE A 283 -5.38 4.45 -3.40
N GLY A 284 -6.22 4.56 -4.42
CA GLY A 284 -6.87 3.41 -5.05
C GLY A 284 -6.00 2.83 -6.14
N ILE A 285 -5.62 1.56 -6.01
CA ILE A 285 -4.77 0.82 -6.95
C ILE A 285 -5.59 -0.28 -7.62
N LEU A 286 -5.77 -0.18 -8.93
CA LEU A 286 -6.36 -1.23 -9.74
C LEU A 286 -5.26 -2.16 -10.28
N ILE A 287 -5.28 -3.43 -9.87
CA ILE A 287 -4.26 -4.41 -10.24
C ILE A 287 -4.70 -5.33 -11.39
N GLY A 288 -3.77 -5.66 -12.29
CA GLY A 288 -3.94 -6.65 -13.34
C GLY A 288 -4.35 -6.13 -14.72
N ASN A 289 -4.68 -4.83 -14.85
CA ASN A 289 -4.94 -4.15 -16.14
C ASN A 289 -5.99 -4.85 -17.03
N LYS A 290 -7.07 -5.38 -16.45
CA LYS A 290 -8.16 -6.02 -17.22
C LYS A 290 -8.85 -5.00 -18.14
N THR A 291 -8.82 -5.24 -19.45
CA THR A 291 -9.38 -4.31 -20.47
C THR A 291 -10.84 -3.96 -20.20
N SER A 292 -11.67 -4.95 -19.87
CA SER A 292 -13.10 -4.74 -19.58
C SER A 292 -13.36 -3.82 -18.38
N VAL A 293 -12.47 -3.83 -17.39
CA VAL A 293 -12.54 -2.93 -16.24
C VAL A 293 -12.12 -1.52 -16.67
N LEU A 294 -11.04 -1.39 -17.43
CA LEU A 294 -10.56 -0.09 -17.92
C LEU A 294 -11.58 0.61 -18.82
N GLU A 295 -12.16 -0.11 -19.78
CA GLU A 295 -13.24 0.39 -20.64
C GLU A 295 -14.47 0.82 -19.84
N GLY A 296 -14.76 0.12 -18.74
CA GLY A 296 -15.85 0.46 -17.83
C GLY A 296 -15.60 1.70 -16.96
N LEU A 297 -14.35 2.13 -16.76
CA LEU A 297 -13.99 3.27 -15.90
C LEU A 297 -14.10 4.61 -16.62
N GLU A 298 -13.78 4.66 -17.92
CA GLU A 298 -13.78 5.90 -18.71
C GLU A 298 -15.14 6.63 -18.65
N PRO A 299 -16.30 5.98 -18.84
CA PRO A 299 -17.60 6.66 -18.77
C PRO A 299 -17.93 7.20 -17.38
N LEU A 300 -17.30 6.66 -16.33
CA LEU A 300 -17.52 7.06 -14.94
C LEU A 300 -16.75 8.32 -14.55
N GLY A 301 -15.93 8.87 -15.46
CA GLY A 301 -15.10 10.05 -15.18
C GLY A 301 -13.95 9.75 -14.22
N VAL A 302 -13.56 8.48 -14.09
CA VAL A 302 -12.42 8.06 -13.28
C VAL A 302 -11.16 8.14 -14.12
N VAL A 303 -10.20 8.97 -13.69
CA VAL A 303 -8.92 9.13 -14.37
C VAL A 303 -7.98 8.02 -13.94
N CYS A 304 -7.40 7.29 -14.90
CA CYS A 304 -6.43 6.25 -14.61
C CYS A 304 -5.02 6.76 -14.90
N VAL A 305 -4.08 6.52 -13.98
CA VAL A 305 -2.66 6.87 -14.12
C VAL A 305 -1.79 5.64 -13.90
N ASP A 306 -0.64 5.55 -14.55
CA ASP A 306 0.32 4.47 -14.29
C ASP A 306 1.08 4.68 -12.97
N ALA A 307 1.78 3.64 -12.52
CA ALA A 307 2.56 3.65 -11.29
C ALA A 307 3.68 4.71 -11.27
N ASP A 308 4.36 4.95 -12.39
CA ASP A 308 5.48 5.90 -12.45
C ASP A 308 4.99 7.35 -12.41
N SER A 309 3.88 7.64 -13.09
CA SER A 309 3.15 8.90 -13.00
C SER A 309 2.68 9.16 -11.56
N CYS A 310 2.10 8.16 -10.89
CA CYS A 310 1.70 8.25 -9.49
C CYS A 310 2.90 8.58 -8.58
N LEU A 311 4.00 7.84 -8.72
CA LEU A 311 5.23 8.06 -7.92
C LEU A 311 5.84 9.44 -8.16
N THR A 312 5.83 9.92 -9.40
CA THR A 312 6.34 11.25 -9.74
C THR A 312 5.53 12.34 -9.04
N ARG A 313 4.20 12.22 -9.06
CA ARG A 313 3.31 13.17 -8.40
C ARG A 313 3.40 13.09 -6.87
N LEU A 314 3.49 11.89 -6.30
CA LEU A 314 3.74 11.70 -4.88
C LEU A 314 4.99 12.45 -4.40
N ARG A 315 6.06 12.43 -5.20
CA ARG A 315 7.32 13.12 -4.89
C ARG A 315 7.21 14.65 -5.02
N GLN A 316 6.46 15.14 -6.00
CA GLN A 316 6.38 16.57 -6.30
C GLN A 316 5.33 17.30 -5.48
N GLU A 317 4.18 16.67 -5.26
CA GLU A 317 2.96 17.30 -4.73
C GLU A 317 2.57 16.75 -3.35
N GLY A 318 3.21 15.66 -2.88
CA GLY A 318 2.87 15.00 -1.63
C GLY A 318 1.54 14.23 -1.70
N ILE A 319 1.11 13.71 -0.55
CA ILE A 319 -0.02 12.78 -0.51
C ILE A 319 -1.40 13.42 -0.60
N THR A 320 -1.49 14.72 -0.30
CA THR A 320 -2.74 15.50 -0.29
C THR A 320 -3.40 15.63 -1.67
N MET A 321 -2.71 15.20 -2.73
CA MET A 321 -3.20 15.20 -4.11
C MET A 321 -3.68 13.85 -4.61
N LEU A 322 -3.41 12.75 -3.89
CA LEU A 322 -3.94 11.43 -4.22
C LEU A 322 -5.28 11.25 -3.52
N GLY A 323 -6.36 11.15 -4.32
CA GLY A 323 -7.67 10.69 -3.89
C GLY A 323 -8.27 11.43 -2.69
N SER A 324 -9.18 12.36 -2.94
CA SER A 324 -9.90 13.07 -1.88
C SER A 324 -11.11 12.29 -1.31
N GLY A 325 -11.16 10.98 -1.57
CA GLY A 325 -12.22 10.07 -1.16
C GLY A 325 -13.48 10.13 -2.04
N LEU A 326 -14.28 9.05 -1.98
CA LEU A 326 -15.58 8.94 -2.64
C LEU A 326 -16.50 10.05 -2.11
N GLY A 327 -17.07 10.86 -3.01
CA GLY A 327 -17.88 12.04 -2.64
C GLY A 327 -17.11 13.36 -2.62
N SER A 328 -15.83 13.37 -3.00
CA SER A 328 -15.09 14.61 -3.17
C SER A 328 -15.51 15.44 -4.38
N THR A 329 -15.13 16.72 -4.38
CA THR A 329 -15.30 17.66 -5.50
C THR A 329 -14.22 17.52 -6.57
N LYS A 330 -13.10 16.85 -6.30
CA LYS A 330 -12.04 16.58 -7.30
C LYS A 330 -12.39 15.34 -8.12
N ALA A 331 -11.89 15.28 -9.35
CA ALA A 331 -11.99 14.09 -10.20
C ALA A 331 -11.30 12.89 -9.52
N HIS A 332 -11.97 11.75 -9.53
CA HIS A 332 -11.44 10.52 -8.95
C HIS A 332 -10.29 9.98 -9.80
N GLN A 333 -9.24 9.50 -9.14
CA GLN A 333 -8.06 8.95 -9.79
C GLN A 333 -7.73 7.57 -9.25
N LEU A 334 -7.38 6.64 -10.13
CA LEU A 334 -6.90 5.30 -9.79
C LEU A 334 -5.53 5.07 -10.40
N VAL A 335 -4.69 4.33 -9.67
CA VAL A 335 -3.36 3.92 -10.13
C VAL A 335 -3.46 2.53 -10.74
N LEU A 336 -3.02 2.38 -11.98
CA LEU A 336 -2.98 1.12 -12.70
C LEU A 336 -1.63 0.44 -12.45
N VAL A 337 -1.68 -0.83 -12.07
CA VAL A 337 -0.50 -1.68 -11.88
C VAL A 337 -0.74 -3.05 -12.51
N SER A 338 0.29 -3.64 -13.12
CA SER A 338 0.18 -5.02 -13.65
C SER A 338 0.16 -6.06 -12.53
N ASP A 339 0.93 -5.83 -11.48
CA ASP A 339 1.25 -6.79 -10.44
C ASP A 339 1.71 -6.12 -9.14
N TRP A 340 2.01 -6.93 -8.13
CA TRP A 340 2.41 -6.46 -6.81
C TRP A 340 3.79 -5.83 -6.77
N THR A 341 4.67 -6.10 -7.74
CA THR A 341 5.98 -5.45 -7.81
C THR A 341 5.81 -3.95 -8.05
N GLN A 342 4.89 -3.57 -8.94
CA GLN A 342 4.57 -2.16 -9.17
C GLN A 342 3.83 -1.52 -7.99
N ALA A 343 2.83 -2.22 -7.43
CA ALA A 343 2.13 -1.74 -6.24
C ALA A 343 3.09 -1.50 -5.07
N ALA A 344 4.09 -2.38 -4.91
CA ALA A 344 5.07 -2.27 -3.83
C ALA A 344 5.91 -1.00 -3.88
N ARG A 345 6.25 -0.53 -5.08
CA ARG A 345 6.98 0.73 -5.23
C ARG A 345 6.20 1.92 -4.67
N ILE A 346 4.86 1.90 -4.74
CA ILE A 346 4.00 3.00 -4.32
C ILE A 346 3.96 3.11 -2.79
N PHE A 347 3.73 2.00 -2.07
CA PHE A 347 3.71 2.06 -0.61
C PHE A 347 5.10 2.12 0.03
N GLN A 348 6.15 1.65 -0.66
CA GLN A 348 7.55 1.81 -0.25
C GLN A 348 8.08 3.23 -0.43
N ALA A 349 7.45 4.05 -1.27
CA ALA A 349 7.77 5.46 -1.40
C ALA A 349 7.31 6.21 -0.14
N ASN A 350 8.04 6.03 0.97
CA ASN A 350 7.87 6.57 2.33
C ASN A 350 6.64 7.48 2.51
N LEU A 351 5.46 6.88 2.66
CA LEU A 351 4.21 7.58 3.00
C LEU A 351 4.18 8.04 4.48
N SER A 352 5.32 8.03 5.17
CA SER A 352 5.55 8.74 6.43
C SER A 352 7.03 9.16 6.46
N SER A 353 7.25 10.47 6.60
CA SER A 353 8.52 11.21 6.45
C SER A 353 9.24 11.01 5.10
N TYR A 354 8.81 11.78 4.09
CA TYR A 354 9.77 12.31 3.13
C TYR A 354 10.47 13.51 3.80
N ASP A 355 11.79 13.43 3.93
CA ASP A 355 12.65 14.61 4.16
C ASP A 355 12.70 15.39 2.83
N PRO A 356 12.11 16.60 2.75
CA PRO A 356 11.97 17.32 1.50
C PRO A 356 13.26 17.87 0.89
N PHE A 357 14.43 17.69 1.54
CA PHE A 357 15.71 18.26 1.08
C PHE A 357 16.78 17.24 0.67
N ALA A 358 16.44 15.96 0.49
CA ALA A 358 17.40 14.99 -0.09
C ALA A 358 17.75 15.32 -1.55
N ASP A 359 16.81 15.90 -2.32
CA ASP A 359 17.11 16.46 -3.63
C ASP A 359 16.03 17.43 -4.13
N THR A 360 15.99 18.65 -3.58
CA THR A 360 15.68 19.92 -4.28
C THR A 360 15.61 21.05 -3.25
N GLY A 361 16.25 22.18 -3.56
CA GLY A 361 16.53 23.23 -2.59
C GLY A 361 15.35 24.12 -2.24
N GLU A 362 15.40 24.69 -1.03
CA GLU A 362 14.68 25.90 -0.68
C GLU A 362 15.69 26.99 -0.39
N ALA A 363 15.63 28.00 -1.25
CA ALA A 363 15.89 29.36 -0.85
C ALA A 363 14.69 29.84 -0.01
N ALA A 364 15.01 30.38 1.17
CA ALA A 364 14.30 31.47 1.87
C ALA A 364 12.89 31.20 2.44
N LEU A 365 12.54 31.50 3.71
CA LEU A 365 13.15 32.29 4.79
C LEU A 365 12.33 32.11 6.11
N ASP A 366 13.04 31.99 7.25
CA ASP A 366 12.80 32.55 8.61
C ASP A 366 11.54 32.09 9.43
N VAL A 367 11.53 31.83 10.75
CA VAL A 367 12.32 32.35 11.88
C VAL A 367 12.37 31.37 13.07
N SER A 368 13.56 31.33 13.70
CA SER A 368 13.84 31.11 15.12
C SER A 368 14.07 29.68 15.68
N ALA A 369 15.30 29.55 16.19
CA ALA A 369 15.78 28.62 17.21
C ALA A 369 15.96 27.14 16.83
N ASN A 370 17.02 26.84 16.07
CA ASN A 370 17.92 25.68 16.32
C ASN A 370 19.16 25.75 15.39
N GLN A 371 20.03 26.74 15.61
CA GLN A 371 21.15 27.09 14.71
C GLN A 371 22.49 26.36 14.96
N ALA A 372 22.59 25.40 15.88
CA ALA A 372 23.88 24.78 16.18
C ALA A 372 24.11 23.41 15.50
N GLU A 373 23.08 22.60 15.30
CA GLU A 373 23.26 21.19 14.90
C GLU A 373 23.09 20.93 13.38
N GLN A 374 22.45 21.83 12.63
CA GLN A 374 22.26 21.70 11.17
C GLN A 374 23.52 21.98 10.32
N LYS A 375 24.62 22.50 10.89
CA LYS A 375 25.83 22.82 10.10
C LYS A 375 26.73 21.64 9.75
N LYS A 376 26.60 20.49 10.42
CA LYS A 376 27.49 19.33 10.19
C LYS A 376 27.04 18.43 9.02
N ALA A 377 25.75 18.33 8.72
CA ALA A 377 25.24 17.40 7.70
C ALA A 377 25.29 17.95 6.25
N GLN A 378 25.51 19.25 6.05
CA GLN A 378 25.49 19.88 4.72
C GLN A 378 26.87 20.02 4.06
N GLN A 379 27.92 19.52 4.71
CA GLN A 379 29.31 19.59 4.23
C GLN A 379 29.72 18.43 3.29
N ASP A 380 28.89 17.38 3.17
CA ASP A 380 29.25 16.14 2.45
C ASP A 380 28.88 16.11 0.96
N LYS A 381 28.13 17.09 0.43
CA LYS A 381 27.68 17.09 -0.99
C LYS A 381 28.62 17.83 -1.95
N TYR A 382 29.67 18.52 -1.46
CA TYR A 382 30.57 19.32 -2.29
C TYR A 382 32.02 18.88 -2.18
N VAL A 383 32.69 18.79 -3.33
CA VAL A 383 34.14 18.63 -3.41
C VAL A 383 34.78 19.97 -3.11
N HIS A 384 35.47 20.06 -1.98
CA HIS A 384 36.10 21.29 -1.51
C HIS A 384 37.59 21.30 -1.84
N ILE A 385 38.01 22.24 -2.69
CA ILE A 385 39.42 22.53 -2.93
C ILE A 385 39.78 23.74 -2.08
N ARG A 386 40.62 23.59 -1.06
CA ARG A 386 41.05 24.69 -0.19
C ARG A 386 42.55 24.93 -0.34
N ILE A 387 42.98 26.18 -0.31
CA ILE A 387 44.40 26.53 -0.16
C ILE A 387 44.68 27.04 1.24
N GLN A 388 45.77 26.56 1.83
CA GLN A 388 46.28 27.00 3.13
C GLN A 388 47.74 27.43 2.99
N GLN A 389 48.13 28.48 3.71
CA GLN A 389 49.52 28.93 3.77
C GLN A 389 50.26 28.14 4.86
N ARG A 390 51.31 27.41 4.48
CA ARG A 390 52.08 26.57 5.43
C ARG A 390 53.15 27.37 6.15
N ASN A 391 53.97 28.15 5.42
CA ASN A 391 55.05 28.98 5.97
C ASN A 391 55.51 30.01 4.92
N GLY A 392 55.39 31.31 5.22
CA GLY A 392 55.82 32.37 4.30
C GLY A 392 55.16 32.21 2.93
N ARG A 393 55.93 32.15 1.84
CA ARG A 393 55.37 31.97 0.48
C ARG A 393 54.92 30.53 0.15
N LYS A 394 55.05 29.56 1.06
CA LYS A 394 54.69 28.15 0.80
C LYS A 394 53.22 27.90 1.11
N THR A 395 52.51 27.31 0.16
CA THR A 395 51.09 26.95 0.26
C THR A 395 50.88 25.45 0.09
N VAL A 396 49.76 24.95 0.60
CA VAL A 396 49.28 23.58 0.45
C VAL A 396 47.84 23.65 -0.03
N THR A 397 47.50 22.88 -1.07
CA THR A 397 46.13 22.72 -1.55
C THR A 397 45.57 21.41 -1.05
N THR A 398 44.42 21.43 -0.39
CA THR A 398 43.70 20.24 0.10
C THR A 398 42.43 20.01 -0.71
N LEU A 399 42.20 18.78 -1.14
CA LEU A 399 40.97 18.33 -1.79
C LEU A 399 40.20 17.43 -0.82
N GLN A 400 39.00 17.86 -0.44
CA GLN A 400 38.11 17.21 0.54
C GLN A 400 36.77 16.87 -0.11
N GLY A 401 36.06 15.87 0.43
CA GLY A 401 34.70 15.53 -0.03
C GLY A 401 34.67 14.81 -1.38
N LEU A 402 35.68 13.99 -1.69
CA LEU A 402 35.64 13.12 -2.86
C LEU A 402 34.58 12.02 -2.65
N PRO A 403 33.68 11.77 -3.63
CA PRO A 403 32.73 10.66 -3.53
C PRO A 403 33.47 9.32 -3.39
N LYS A 404 32.90 8.38 -2.61
CA LYS A 404 33.50 7.05 -2.34
C LYS A 404 33.70 6.17 -3.59
N GLU A 405 33.16 6.59 -4.73
CA GLU A 405 33.34 5.96 -6.04
C GLU A 405 34.72 6.24 -6.66
N TYR A 406 35.39 7.32 -6.24
CA TYR A 406 36.72 7.71 -6.76
C TYR A 406 37.86 7.28 -5.82
N ASP A 407 38.85 6.59 -6.37
CA ASP A 407 40.03 6.15 -5.61
C ASP A 407 41.03 7.30 -5.44
N ALA A 408 41.09 7.86 -4.22
CA ALA A 408 41.97 8.97 -3.85
C ALA A 408 43.46 8.68 -4.12
N LYS A 409 43.90 7.41 -4.05
CA LYS A 409 45.29 7.03 -4.33
C LYS A 409 45.61 7.09 -5.82
N LYS A 410 44.64 6.76 -6.68
CA LYS A 410 44.79 6.89 -8.15
C LYS A 410 44.82 8.35 -8.57
N LEU A 411 43.92 9.17 -8.03
CA LEU A 411 43.89 10.62 -8.27
C LEU A 411 45.20 11.30 -7.84
N LEU A 412 45.74 10.95 -6.67
CA LEU A 412 47.03 11.48 -6.23
C LEU A 412 48.17 11.12 -7.21
N LYS A 413 48.16 9.92 -7.80
CA LYS A 413 49.17 9.51 -8.78
C LYS A 413 49.06 10.30 -10.08
N ALA A 414 47.84 10.60 -10.54
CA ALA A 414 47.60 11.47 -11.69
C ALA A 414 48.09 12.90 -11.42
N PHE A 415 47.73 13.49 -10.27
CA PHE A 415 48.15 14.84 -9.89
C PHE A 415 49.66 15.00 -9.77
N LYS A 416 50.38 14.00 -9.23
CA LYS A 416 51.84 14.03 -9.17
C LYS A 416 52.49 14.04 -10.56
N LYS A 417 51.90 13.29 -11.51
CA LYS A 417 52.39 13.20 -12.88
C LYS A 417 52.13 14.48 -13.68
N GLU A 418 50.96 15.07 -13.51
CA GLU A 418 50.51 16.20 -14.33
C GLU A 418 50.94 17.56 -13.78
N PHE A 419 50.91 17.73 -12.44
CA PHE A 419 51.22 19.02 -11.81
C PHE A 419 52.67 19.16 -11.37
N ALA A 420 53.48 18.10 -11.52
CA ALA A 420 54.88 18.02 -11.07
C ALA A 420 55.08 18.47 -9.60
N CYS A 421 54.11 18.16 -8.74
CA CYS A 421 54.08 18.53 -7.33
C CYS A 421 54.05 17.30 -6.43
N ASN A 422 54.54 17.43 -5.20
CA ASN A 422 54.44 16.36 -4.21
C ASN A 422 53.11 16.43 -3.45
N GLY A 423 52.65 15.29 -2.93
CA GLY A 423 51.41 15.19 -2.19
C GLY A 423 51.21 13.88 -1.45
N THR A 424 50.23 13.86 -0.55
CA THR A 424 49.88 12.72 0.31
C THR A 424 48.37 12.61 0.47
N VAL A 425 47.88 11.39 0.70
CA VAL A 425 46.49 11.16 1.16
C VAL A 425 46.54 11.08 2.68
N VAL A 426 45.62 11.75 3.36
CA VAL A 426 45.42 11.72 4.81
C VAL A 426 43.99 11.27 5.06
N ASP A 427 43.81 10.21 5.85
CA ASP A 427 42.50 9.74 6.28
C ASP A 427 42.05 10.56 7.50
N ASP A 428 40.93 11.26 7.37
CA ASP A 428 40.35 12.09 8.41
C ASP A 428 39.04 11.46 8.94
N PRO A 429 38.90 11.23 10.26
CA PRO A 429 37.74 10.55 10.83
C PRO A 429 36.42 11.30 10.67
N GLU A 430 36.44 12.61 10.38
CA GLU A 430 35.24 13.39 10.09
C GLU A 430 35.01 13.63 8.59
N LEU A 431 36.08 13.70 7.77
CA LEU A 431 36.01 14.15 6.36
C LEU A 431 36.40 13.10 5.32
N GLY A 432 36.79 11.90 5.75
CA GLY A 432 37.25 10.80 4.89
C GLY A 432 38.63 11.02 4.29
N ASP A 433 38.89 10.44 3.11
CA ASP A 433 40.18 10.55 2.41
C ASP A 433 40.41 11.98 1.85
N VAL A 434 41.36 12.71 2.44
CA VAL A 434 41.76 14.06 2.03
C VAL A 434 43.08 14.03 1.27
N ILE A 435 43.12 14.59 0.05
CA ILE A 435 44.35 14.69 -0.74
C ILE A 435 45.02 16.05 -0.48
N GLN A 436 46.29 16.05 -0.08
CA GLN A 436 47.10 17.24 0.12
C GLN A 436 48.20 17.36 -0.93
N LEU A 437 48.27 18.50 -1.62
CA LEU A 437 49.27 18.82 -2.64
C LEU A 437 50.10 20.06 -2.23
N GLN A 438 51.39 20.08 -2.60
CA GLN A 438 52.26 21.23 -2.38
C GLN A 438 52.06 22.31 -3.46
N GLY A 439 52.04 23.58 -3.04
CA GLY A 439 51.82 24.74 -3.92
C GLY A 439 50.34 25.10 -4.09
N ASP A 440 50.06 26.17 -4.84
CA ASP A 440 48.70 26.51 -5.28
C ASP A 440 48.38 25.76 -6.59
N GLN A 441 47.60 24.70 -6.49
CA GLN A 441 47.13 23.93 -7.65
C GLN A 441 45.62 24.04 -7.86
N ARG A 442 44.94 25.00 -7.20
CA ARG A 442 43.48 25.04 -7.12
C ARG A 442 42.78 25.03 -8.48
N GLN A 443 43.31 25.80 -9.44
CA GLN A 443 42.75 25.90 -10.79
C GLN A 443 43.00 24.63 -11.61
N LYS A 444 44.18 24.03 -11.48
CA LYS A 444 44.53 22.80 -12.22
C LYS A 444 43.73 21.60 -11.72
N ILE A 445 43.52 21.49 -10.41
CA ILE A 445 42.68 20.44 -9.82
C ILE A 445 41.23 20.61 -10.28
N ALA A 446 40.69 21.84 -10.22
CA ALA A 446 39.32 22.10 -10.66
C ALA A 446 39.11 21.75 -12.15
N GLN A 447 40.07 22.11 -13.01
CA GLN A 447 40.02 21.76 -14.43
C GLN A 447 40.09 20.24 -14.65
N PHE A 448 41.05 19.56 -13.99
CA PHE A 448 41.21 18.11 -14.12
C PHE A 448 39.97 17.33 -13.66
N LEU A 449 39.31 17.75 -12.58
CA LEU A 449 38.10 17.08 -12.10
C LEU A 449 36.93 17.24 -13.08
N VAL A 450 36.83 18.39 -13.76
CA VAL A 450 35.82 18.61 -14.82
C VAL A 450 36.10 17.72 -16.04
N GLU A 451 37.37 17.52 -16.40
CA GLU A 451 37.78 16.64 -17.51
C GLU A 451 37.49 15.16 -17.20
N GLU A 452 37.62 14.73 -15.95
CA GLU A 452 37.29 13.37 -15.47
C GLU A 452 35.79 13.17 -15.13
N ALA A 453 34.92 13.96 -15.77
CA ALA A 453 33.46 13.88 -15.69
C ALA A 453 32.81 14.20 -14.32
N ILE A 454 33.49 14.92 -13.43
CA ILE A 454 32.85 15.48 -12.22
C ILE A 454 32.15 16.81 -12.59
N PRO A 455 30.84 16.97 -12.33
CA PRO A 455 30.13 18.20 -12.68
C PRO A 455 30.73 19.42 -11.98
N LYS A 456 30.98 20.49 -12.74
CA LYS A 456 31.59 21.73 -12.26
C LYS A 456 30.84 22.34 -11.06
N ASP A 457 29.53 22.13 -10.98
CA ASP A 457 28.65 22.65 -9.93
C ASP A 457 28.89 22.02 -8.55
N THR A 458 29.56 20.86 -8.51
CA THR A 458 29.92 20.15 -7.27
C THR A 458 31.29 20.58 -6.72
N ILE A 459 32.07 21.34 -7.48
CA ILE A 459 33.44 21.72 -7.12
C ILE A 459 33.46 23.13 -6.53
N LYS A 460 33.79 23.25 -5.24
CA LYS A 460 33.94 24.53 -4.55
C LYS A 460 35.40 24.84 -4.28
N VAL A 461 35.93 25.81 -5.01
CA VAL A 461 37.30 26.32 -4.82
C VAL A 461 37.31 27.44 -3.78
N HIS A 462 38.02 27.22 -2.69
CA HIS A 462 38.24 28.16 -1.60
C HIS A 462 39.69 28.62 -1.61
N GLY A 463 39.91 29.93 -1.52
CA GLY A 463 41.24 30.49 -1.33
C GLY A 463 41.23 31.95 -0.92
N PHE A 464 42.43 32.48 -0.71
CA PHE A 464 42.67 33.88 -0.39
C PHE A 464 42.19 34.82 -1.51
#